data_AF-X1T8G2-F1
#
_entry.id   AF-X1T8G2-F1
#
_cell.length_a   1.000
_cell.length_b   1.000
_cell.length_c   1.000
_cell.angle_alpha   90.00
_cell.angle_beta   90.00
_cell.angle_gamma   90.00
#
_symmetry.space_group_name_H-M   'P 1'
#
loop_
_entity.id
_entity.type
_entity.pdbx_description
1 polymer ?
#
loop_
_entity_poly.entity_id
_entity_poly.type
_entity_poly.pdbx_seq_one_letter_code
_entity_poly.pdbx_strand_id
1 'polypeptide(L)'
;KWITESELLSRSACDLCTIVITAAKDHATINVYDGENTNGDLVAKLECLANRSQEFKPFAPIYCRRGLYIELVEKYRGVLAQWRLRSSKEG
;
A
#
# COMPACT_ATOMS: atom_id res chain seq x y z
N LYS A 1 6.63 -5.33 4.99
CA LYS A 1 5.84 -5.59 6.22
C LYS A 1 4.54 -6.29 5.84
N TRP A 2 4.16 -7.34 6.58
CA TRP A 2 2.83 -7.96 6.47
C TRP A 2 1.85 -7.21 7.37
N ILE A 3 0.73 -6.75 6.82
CA ILE A 3 -0.29 -5.97 7.53
C ILE A 3 -1.66 -6.65 7.42
N THR A 4 -2.42 -6.61 8.51
CA THR A 4 -3.75 -7.23 8.63
C THR A 4 -4.82 -6.24 9.11
N GLU A 5 -4.46 -4.96 9.21
CA GLU A 5 -5.35 -3.84 9.48
C GLU A 5 -4.85 -2.60 8.73
N SER A 6 -5.72 -1.61 8.52
CA SER A 6 -5.33 -0.35 7.89
C SER A 6 -4.23 0.32 8.70
N GLU A 7 -3.13 0.66 8.04
CA GLU A 7 -1.90 1.02 8.75
C GLU A 7 -1.11 2.14 8.06
N LEU A 8 -0.57 3.04 8.89
CA LEU A 8 0.44 4.01 8.51
C LEU A 8 1.84 3.35 8.46
N LEU A 9 2.37 3.18 7.25
CA LEU A 9 3.66 2.53 7.01
C LEU A 9 4.84 3.50 7.08
N SER A 10 4.62 4.78 6.76
CA SER A 10 5.65 5.82 6.84
C SER A 10 5.05 7.18 7.18
N ARG A 11 5.68 7.91 8.11
CA ARG A 11 5.40 9.34 8.40
C ARG A 11 6.20 10.31 7.55
N SER A 12 7.17 9.80 6.79
CA SER A 12 8.09 10.60 6.00
C SER A 12 8.02 10.23 4.53
N ALA A 13 8.60 11.09 3.70
CA ALA A 13 8.74 10.82 2.28
C ALA A 13 9.38 9.44 2.05
N CYS A 14 8.81 8.67 1.13
CA CYS A 14 9.23 7.30 0.86
C CYS A 14 8.93 6.93 -0.59
N ASP A 15 9.51 5.83 -1.06
CA ASP A 15 9.05 5.21 -2.29
C ASP A 15 8.33 3.90 -1.98
N LEU A 16 7.12 3.74 -2.52
CA LEU A 16 6.42 2.48 -2.59
C LEU A 16 7.02 1.61 -3.70
N CYS A 17 7.50 0.43 -3.34
CA CYS A 17 8.17 -0.48 -4.27
C CYS A 17 7.24 -1.58 -4.78
N THR A 18 6.55 -2.27 -3.88
CA THR A 18 5.71 -3.44 -4.21
C THR A 18 4.61 -3.62 -3.17
N ILE A 19 3.45 -4.09 -3.62
CA ILE A 19 2.37 -4.58 -2.76
C ILE A 19 1.93 -5.97 -3.23
N VAL A 20 1.73 -6.90 -2.31
CA VAL A 20 1.06 -8.19 -2.58
C VAL A 20 -0.19 -8.28 -1.72
N ILE A 21 -1.34 -8.35 -2.36
CA ILE A 21 -2.64 -8.53 -1.70
C ILE A 21 -2.93 -10.02 -1.68
N THR A 22 -3.35 -10.55 -0.54
CA THR A 22 -3.89 -11.91 -0.48
C THR A 22 -5.34 -11.83 -0.06
N ALA A 23 -6.23 -12.21 -0.98
CA ALA A 23 -7.66 -12.29 -0.72
C ALA A 23 -7.98 -13.50 0.18
N ALA A 24 -9.01 -13.37 1.00
CA ALA A 24 -9.57 -14.50 1.74
C ALA A 24 -10.51 -15.31 0.82
N LYS A 25 -11.79 -15.44 1.17
CA LYS A 25 -12.78 -16.23 0.40
C LYS A 25 -13.45 -15.47 -0.75
N ASP A 26 -13.43 -14.15 -0.69
CA ASP A 26 -14.07 -13.22 -1.63
C ASP A 26 -13.04 -12.27 -2.23
N HIS A 27 -13.46 -11.36 -3.14
CA HIS A 27 -12.59 -10.30 -3.65
C HIS A 27 -12.09 -9.40 -2.51
N ALA A 28 -10.84 -8.93 -2.61
CA ALA A 28 -10.25 -8.00 -1.66
C ALA A 28 -9.96 -6.66 -2.34
N THR A 29 -10.24 -5.58 -1.64
CA THR A 29 -9.98 -4.20 -2.09
C THR A 29 -9.11 -3.48 -1.07
N ILE A 30 -8.07 -2.78 -1.55
CA ILE A 30 -7.27 -1.88 -0.73
C ILE A 30 -7.06 -0.54 -1.44
N ASN A 31 -6.89 0.51 -0.65
CA ASN A 31 -6.53 1.84 -1.13
C ASN A 31 -5.16 2.23 -0.56
N VAL A 32 -4.34 2.84 -1.39
CA VAL A 32 -2.98 3.28 -1.05
C VAL A 32 -2.93 4.79 -1.16
N TYR A 33 -2.46 5.46 -0.12
CA TYR A 33 -2.46 6.91 -0.02
C TYR A 33 -1.05 7.47 0.19
N ASP A 34 -0.76 8.57 -0.50
CA ASP A 34 0.34 9.48 -0.18
C ASP A 34 -0.13 10.45 0.92
N GLY A 35 0.08 10.03 2.15
CA GLY A 35 -0.33 10.73 3.37
C GLY A 35 -0.32 9.81 4.59
N GLU A 36 -0.71 10.37 5.74
CA GLU A 36 -0.78 9.61 7.00
C GLU A 36 -2.11 8.88 7.23
N ASN A 37 -3.12 9.14 6.39
CA ASN A 37 -4.48 8.61 6.49
C ASN A 37 -5.22 8.76 5.14
N THR A 38 -6.53 8.54 5.15
CA THR A 38 -7.42 8.63 3.98
C THR A 38 -7.64 10.04 3.43
N ASN A 39 -7.18 11.09 4.12
CA ASN A 39 -7.16 12.46 3.60
C ASN A 39 -5.93 12.74 2.70
N GLY A 40 -5.03 11.77 2.54
CA GLY A 40 -3.92 11.83 1.59
C GLY A 40 -4.38 11.69 0.13
N ASP A 41 -3.43 11.74 -0.80
CA ASP A 41 -3.73 11.61 -2.23
C ASP A 41 -3.83 10.12 -2.54
N LEU A 42 -4.90 9.69 -3.20
CA LEU A 42 -5.06 8.30 -3.60
C LEU A 42 -4.02 7.96 -4.68
N VAL A 43 -3.06 7.11 -4.33
CA VAL A 43 -1.99 6.65 -5.22
C VAL A 43 -2.46 5.49 -6.08
N ALA A 44 -3.13 4.52 -5.45
CA ALA A 44 -3.63 3.33 -6.14
C ALA A 44 -4.84 2.75 -5.41
N LYS A 45 -5.83 2.30 -6.19
CA LYS A 45 -6.85 1.36 -5.76
C LYS A 45 -6.51 0.00 -6.34
N LEU A 46 -6.38 -1.01 -5.49
CA LEU A 46 -5.97 -2.34 -5.91
C LEU A 46 -7.05 -3.35 -5.53
N GLU A 47 -7.38 -4.21 -6.50
CA GLU A 47 -8.40 -5.23 -6.39
C GLU A 47 -7.78 -6.61 -6.64
N CYS A 48 -8.14 -7.58 -5.81
CA CYS A 48 -7.71 -8.97 -5.93
C CYS A 48 -8.92 -9.88 -5.98
N LEU A 49 -8.92 -10.84 -6.91
CA LEU A 49 -9.97 -11.85 -7.01
C LEU A 49 -9.93 -12.82 -5.81
N ALA A 50 -11.07 -13.43 -5.54
CA ALA A 50 -11.26 -14.39 -4.46
C ALA A 50 -10.24 -15.54 -4.47
N ASN A 51 -9.76 -15.93 -3.28
CA ASN A 51 -8.81 -17.03 -3.06
C ASN A 51 -7.52 -16.92 -3.89
N ARG A 52 -7.08 -15.69 -4.19
CA ARG A 52 -5.84 -15.42 -4.92
C ARG A 52 -4.96 -14.44 -4.19
N SER A 53 -3.69 -14.42 -4.60
CA SER A 53 -2.79 -13.33 -4.33
C SER A 53 -2.53 -12.55 -5.63
N GLN A 54 -2.50 -11.24 -5.53
CA GLN A 54 -2.20 -10.33 -6.64
C GLN A 54 -1.01 -9.45 -6.25
N GLU A 55 0.00 -9.43 -7.10
CA GLU A 55 1.13 -8.52 -6.98
C GLU A 55 0.83 -7.22 -7.73
N PHE A 56 1.12 -6.10 -7.08
CA PHE A 56 1.23 -4.77 -7.66
C PHE A 56 2.71 -4.35 -7.59
N LYS A 57 3.35 -4.35 -8.76
CA LYS A 57 4.75 -4.01 -8.94
C LYS A 57 4.88 -2.92 -10.01
N PRO A 58 4.88 -1.63 -9.61
CA PRO A 58 5.01 -0.54 -10.57
C PRO A 58 6.37 -0.63 -11.29
N PHE A 59 6.42 -0.16 -12.55
CA PHE A 59 7.64 -0.18 -13.37
C PHE A 59 8.81 0.57 -12.72
N ALA A 60 8.49 1.65 -11.99
CA ALA A 60 9.41 2.37 -11.13
C ALA A 60 8.74 2.58 -9.75
N PRO A 61 9.52 2.71 -8.65
CA PRO A 61 8.95 3.00 -7.34
C PRO A 61 8.11 4.29 -7.36
N ILE A 62 6.97 4.27 -6.70
CA ILE A 62 6.07 5.42 -6.62
C ILE A 62 6.49 6.28 -5.45
N TYR A 63 6.86 7.52 -5.72
CA TYR A 63 7.21 8.48 -4.67
C TYR A 63 5.96 8.95 -3.92
N CYS A 64 5.97 8.81 -2.60
CA CYS A 64 4.96 9.35 -1.70
C CYS A 64 5.61 10.41 -0.80
N ARG A 65 5.20 11.66 -0.96
CA ARG A 65 5.83 12.83 -0.34
C ARG A 65 5.45 13.01 1.14
N ARG A 66 4.22 12.68 1.51
CA ARG A 66 3.60 13.00 2.81
C ARG A 66 3.45 11.79 3.73
N GLY A 67 4.04 10.66 3.35
CA GLY A 67 3.92 9.40 4.08
C GLY A 67 3.30 8.32 3.21
N LEU A 68 3.05 7.16 3.80
CA LEU A 68 2.43 6.02 3.12
C LEU A 68 1.42 5.38 4.05
N TYR A 69 0.14 5.49 3.70
CA TYR A 69 -0.96 4.86 4.42
C TYR A 69 -1.65 3.84 3.51
N ILE A 70 -1.91 2.65 4.05
CA ILE A 70 -2.70 1.63 3.38
C ILE A 70 -4.01 1.44 4.14
N GLU A 71 -5.12 1.68 3.45
CA GLU A 71 -6.46 1.35 3.92
C GLU A 71 -6.85 -0.03 3.39
N LEU A 72 -7.18 -0.94 4.31
CA LEU A 72 -7.75 -2.22 3.97
C LEU A 72 -9.28 -2.10 4.00
N VAL A 73 -9.93 -2.20 2.83
CA VAL A 73 -11.37 -1.92 2.70
C VAL A 73 -12.18 -3.16 3.06
N GLU A 74 -11.92 -4.29 2.39
CA GLU A 74 -12.74 -5.48 2.61
C GLU A 74 -12.03 -6.80 2.27
N LYS A 75 -12.38 -7.83 3.03
CA LYS A 75 -12.21 -9.27 2.73
C LYS A 75 -10.80 -9.73 2.34
N TYR A 76 -9.80 -9.08 2.92
CA TYR A 76 -8.40 -9.44 2.81
C TYR A 76 -8.00 -10.49 3.86
N ARG A 77 -7.04 -11.34 3.52
CA ARG A 77 -6.28 -12.13 4.50
C ARG A 77 -5.12 -11.32 5.09
N GLY A 78 -4.55 -10.46 4.25
CA GLY A 78 -3.50 -9.53 4.61
C GLY A 78 -2.80 -9.00 3.37
N VAL A 79 -1.90 -8.05 3.59
CA VAL A 79 -1.15 -7.36 2.55
C VAL A 79 0.32 -7.35 2.91
N LEU A 80 1.18 -7.74 1.96
CA LEU A 80 2.62 -7.53 2.07
C LEU A 80 2.97 -6.22 1.35
N ALA A 81 3.50 -5.24 2.07
CA ALA A 81 3.98 -3.99 1.48
C ALA A 81 5.50 -3.86 1.59
N GLN A 82 6.16 -3.40 0.54
CA GLN A 82 7.57 -3.02 0.53
C GLN A 82 7.71 -1.56 0.13
N TRP A 83 8.42 -0.79 0.95
CA TRP A 83 8.74 0.61 0.71
C TRP A 83 10.15 0.91 1.22
N ARG A 84 10.72 2.03 0.78
CA ARG A 84 12.00 2.55 1.27
C ARG A 84 11.83 4.01 1.70
N LEU A 85 12.39 4.36 2.86
CA LEU A 85 12.43 5.75 3.31
C LEU A 85 13.36 6.55 2.40
N ARG A 86 12.95 7.79 2.06
CA ARG A 86 13.84 8.76 1.43
C ARG A 86 14.57 9.52 2.52
N SER A 87 15.89 9.63 2.38
CA SER A 87 16.63 10.56 3.23
C SER A 87 16.34 11.99 2.77
N SER A 88 16.36 12.95 3.69
CA SER A 88 16.15 14.38 3.41
C SER A 88 17.18 15.00 2.45
N LYS A 89 18.18 14.24 2.00
CA LYS A 89 19.21 14.65 1.04
C LYS A 89 18.94 14.20 -0.41
N GLU A 90 17.86 13.46 -0.67
CA GLU A 90 17.55 12.91 -2.00
C GLU A 90 16.45 13.69 -2.76
N GLY A 91 16.23 14.96 -2.41
CA GLY A 91 15.25 15.85 -3.04
C GLY A 91 15.83 16.68 -4.17
#